data_AF-A0A2N2GFS2-F1
#
_entry.id   AF-A0A2N2GFS2-F1
#
_cell.length_a   1.000
_cell.length_b   1.000
_cell.length_c   1.000
_cell.angle_alpha   90.00
_cell.angle_beta   90.00
_cell.angle_gamma   90.00
#
_symmetry.space_group_name_H-M   'P 1'
#
loop_
_entity.id
_entity.type
_entity.pdbx_description
1 polymer ?
#
loop_
_entity_poly.entity_id
_entity_poly.type
_entity_poly.pdbx_seq_one_letter_code
_entity_poly.pdbx_strand_id
1 'polypeptide(L)' 'MEVIEERHGYGSTIVTRQLPIEHRYKQISDPTVADAILDHLLHNAHKKNLKGGSLQKKYADLRSKDKL' A
#
# COMPACT_ATOMS: atom_id res chain seq x y z
N MET A 1 11.10 -4.84 -10.76
CA MET A 1 10.04 -4.05 -11.41
C MET A 1 9.22 -4.88 -12.39
N GLU A 2 9.84 -5.92 -12.95
CA GLU A 2 9.28 -7.02 -13.75
C GLU A 2 7.80 -7.38 -13.51
N VAL A 3 7.39 -7.72 -12.27
CA VAL A 3 6.00 -8.13 -11.97
C VAL A 3 4.95 -7.03 -12.20
N ILE A 4 5.33 -5.76 -12.02
CA ILE A 4 4.41 -4.62 -12.23
C ILE A 4 4.25 -4.36 -13.73
N GLU A 5 5.36 -4.40 -14.47
CA GLU A 5 5.38 -4.20 -15.92
C GLU A 5 4.62 -5.30 -16.65
N GLU A 6 4.82 -6.56 -16.26
CA GLU A 6 4.10 -7.71 -16.83
C GLU A 6 2.59 -7.63 -16.60
N ARG A 7 2.15 -7.04 -15.48
CA ARG A 7 0.72 -6.88 -15.16
C ARG A 7 0.11 -5.62 -15.76
N HIS A 8 0.92 -4.67 -16.20
CA HIS A 8 0.43 -3.42 -16.76
C HIS A 8 -0.35 -3.69 -18.04
N GLY A 9 -1.62 -3.27 -18.10
CA GLY A 9 -2.51 -3.51 -19.24
C GLY A 9 -3.22 -4.86 -19.29
N TYR A 10 -2.81 -5.85 -18.48
CA TYR A 10 -3.42 -7.19 -18.46
C TYR A 10 -4.47 -7.38 -17.35
N GLY A 11 -4.41 -6.61 -16.26
CA GLY A 11 -5.42 -6.69 -15.21
C GLY A 11 -5.22 -5.73 -14.04
N SER A 12 -6.28 -5.56 -13.24
CA SER A 12 -6.26 -4.71 -12.05
C SER A 12 -5.27 -5.24 -11.00
N THR A 13 -4.49 -4.34 -10.41
CA THR A 13 -3.51 -4.66 -9.36
C THR A 13 -3.73 -3.78 -8.14
N ILE A 14 -3.89 -4.40 -6.97
CA ILE A 14 -4.06 -3.69 -5.69
C ILE A 14 -2.75 -3.76 -4.91
N VAL A 15 -2.27 -2.61 -4.45
CA VAL A 15 -1.06 -2.49 -3.63
C VAL A 15 -1.42 -1.80 -2.33
N THR A 16 -1.02 -2.39 -1.20
CA THR A 16 -1.16 -1.79 0.13
C THR A 16 0.20 -1.36 0.66
N ARG A 17 0.24 -0.22 1.37
CA ARG A 17 1.46 0.26 2.01
C ARG A 17 1.13 0.96 3.33
N GLN A 18 1.99 0.78 4.32
CA GLN A 18 1.82 1.37 5.65
C GLN A 18 2.14 2.87 5.69
N LEU A 19 2.89 3.38 4.70
CA LEU A 19 3.36 4.76 4.66
C LEU A 19 2.78 5.52 3.48
N PRO A 20 2.54 6.84 3.65
CA PRO A 20 2.08 7.71 2.57
C PRO A 20 3.00 7.65 1.34
N ILE A 21 2.40 7.93 0.19
CA ILE A 21 3.09 7.93 -1.10
C ILE A 21 4.20 8.99 -1.13
N GLU A 22 3.98 10.14 -0.49
CA GLU A 22 4.96 11.24 -0.42
C GLU A 22 6.30 10.82 0.23
N HIS A 23 6.29 9.80 1.10
CA HIS A 23 7.48 9.34 1.81
C HIS A 23 8.24 8.22 1.05
N ARG A 24 7.95 7.97 -0.24
CA ARG A 24 8.59 6.89 -1.04
C ARG A 24 10.09 7.07 -1.25
N TYR A 25 10.54 8.28 -1.59
CA TYR A 25 11.97 8.55 -1.85
C TYR A 25 12.88 8.27 -0.64
N LYS A 26 12.34 8.23 0.58
CA LYS A 26 13.12 7.89 1.79
C LYS A 26 13.31 6.39 2.00
N GLN A 27 12.51 5.54 1.33
CA GLN A 27 12.54 4.09 1.54
C GLN A 27 13.10 3.32 0.34
N ILE A 28 13.01 3.88 -0.86
CA ILE A 28 13.58 3.29 -2.05
C ILE A 28 14.94 3.96 -2.24
N SER A 29 16.02 3.21 -2.04
CA SER A 29 17.38 3.73 -2.15
C SER A 29 17.79 4.09 -3.58
N ASP A 30 17.12 3.50 -4.56
CA ASP A 30 17.37 3.72 -5.98
C ASP A 30 16.31 4.67 -6.58
N PRO A 31 16.69 5.90 -6.98
CA PRO A 31 15.77 6.86 -7.57
C PRO A 31 15.15 6.38 -8.88
N THR A 32 15.88 5.60 -9.69
CA THR A 32 15.37 5.06 -10.96
C THR A 32 14.22 4.09 -10.73
N VAL A 33 14.33 3.24 -9.70
CA VAL A 33 13.23 2.32 -9.32
C VAL A 33 12.03 3.09 -8.77
N ALA A 34 12.27 4.17 -8.02
CA ALA A 34 11.20 4.99 -7.46
C ALA A 34 10.39 5.71 -8.55
N ASP A 35 11.06 6.29 -9.54
CA ASP A 35 10.42 6.97 -10.67
C ASP A 35 9.66 5.99 -11.56
N ALA A 36 10.25 4.84 -11.82
CA ALA A 36 9.60 3.83 -12.63
C ALA A 36 8.33 3.26 -11.92
N ILE A 37 8.32 3.13 -10.59
CA ILE A 37 7.09 2.81 -9.83
C ILE A 37 6.03 3.94 -9.94
N LEU A 38 6.45 5.21 -9.98
CA LEU A 38 5.54 6.35 -10.15
C LEU A 38 4.86 6.30 -11.52
N ASP A 39 5.63 6.02 -12.57
CA ASP A 39 5.14 5.95 -13.94
C ASP A 39 4.19 4.77 -14.15
N HIS A 40 4.48 3.59 -13.58
CA HIS A 40 3.70 2.40 -13.87
C HIS A 40 2.56 2.12 -12.88
N LEU A 41 2.75 2.36 -11.59
CA LEU A 41 1.71 2.11 -10.58
C LEU A 41 0.92 3.37 -10.25
N LEU A 42 1.55 4.54 -10.14
CA LEU A 42 0.88 5.72 -9.60
C LEU A 42 0.17 6.56 -10.65
N HIS A 43 0.64 6.54 -11.91
CA HIS A 43 0.05 7.31 -13.00
C HIS A 43 -1.46 7.02 -13.17
N ASN A 44 -1.85 5.74 -13.05
CA ASN A 44 -3.24 5.29 -13.22
C ASN A 44 -3.89 4.77 -11.92
N ALA A 45 -3.27 4.93 -10.76
CA ALA A 45 -3.82 4.39 -9.51
C ALA A 45 -4.85 5.30 -8.84
N HIS A 46 -5.94 4.67 -8.37
CA HIS A 46 -6.81 5.26 -7.36
C HIS A 46 -6.16 5.18 -5.97
N LYS A 47 -5.80 6.35 -5.42
CA LYS A 47 -5.13 6.46 -4.12
C LYS A 47 -6.17 6.56 -3.01
N LYS A 48 -6.24 5.56 -2.13
CA LYS A 48 -7.11 5.58 -0.95
C LYS A 48 -6.29 5.47 0.33
N ASN A 49 -6.21 6.57 1.08
CA ASN A 49 -5.55 6.60 2.38
C ASN A 49 -6.46 5.97 3.43
N LEU A 50 -6.05 4.80 3.93
CA LEU A 50 -6.76 4.10 4.99
C LEU A 50 -6.51 4.81 6.32
N LYS A 51 -7.58 5.05 7.07
CA LYS A 51 -7.56 5.64 8.41
C LYS A 51 -8.05 4.62 9.43
N GLY A 52 -7.62 4.79 10.67
CA GLY A 52 -8.01 3.93 11.79
C GLY A 52 -6.87 3.08 12.33
N GLY A 53 -7.09 2.48 13.49
CA GLY A 53 -6.15 1.58 14.15
C GLY A 53 -6.21 0.15 13.61
N SER A 54 -5.35 -0.71 14.15
CA SER A 54 -5.34 -2.13 13.81
C SER A 54 -6.69 -2.79 14.11
N LEU A 55 -7.28 -3.43 13.11
CA LEU A 55 -8.47 -4.26 13.29
C LEU A 55 -8.21 -5.41 14.26
N GLN A 56 -6.98 -5.95 14.27
CA GLN A 56 -6.59 -7.01 15.21
C GLN A 56 -6.71 -6.55 16.67
N LYS A 57 -6.29 -5.31 16.98
CA LYS A 57 -6.47 -4.72 18.32
C LYS A 57 -7.96 -4.59 18.66
N LYS A 58 -8.75 -4.09 17.71
CA LYS A 58 -10.21 -3.96 17.88
C LYS A 58 -10.88 -5.29 18.23
N TYR A 59 -10.51 -6.39 17.55
CA TYR A 59 -11.05 -7.72 17.85
C TYR A 59 -10.54 -8.29 19.17
N ALA A 60 -9.29 -8.01 19.54
CA ALA A 60 -8.76 -8.42 20.85
C ALA A 60 -9.52 -7.76 22.00
N ASP A 61 -9.82 -6.46 21.88
CA ASP A 61 -10.58 -5.70 22.88
C ASP A 61 -12.06 -6.12 22.96
N LEU A 62 -12.66 -6.55 21.85
CA LEU A 62 -14.02 -7.10 21.85
C LEU A 62 -14.06 -8.43 22.60
N ARG A 63 -13.10 -9.32 22.31
CA ARG A 63 -13.02 -10.64 22.94
C ARG A 63 -12.74 -10.59 24.45
N SER A 64 -12.08 -9.53 24.94
CA SER A 64 -11.86 -9.34 26.37
C SER A 64 -13.11 -8.82 27.09
N LYS A 65 -13.95 -8.02 26.41
CA LYS A 65 -15.23 -7.53 26.94
C LYS A 65 -16.30 -8.62 27.02
N ASP A 66 -16.32 -9.57 26.09
CA ASP A 66 -17.25 -10.70 26.12
C ASP A 66 -16.98 -11.70 27.27
N LYS A 67 -15.84 -11.57 27.96
CA LYS A 67 -15.47 -12.39 29.12
C LYS A 67 -15.86 -11.79 30.48
N LEU A 68 -16.50 -10.61 30.50
CA LEU A 68 -17.01 -9.94 31.69
C LEU A 68 -18.55 -10.03 31.74
#